data_AF-A8LVW7-F1
#
_entry.id   AF-A8LVW7-F1
#
_cell.length_a   1.000
_cell.length_b   1.000
_cell.length_c   1.000
_cell.angle_alpha   90.00
_cell.angle_beta   90.00
_cell.angle_gamma   90.00
#
_symmetry.space_group_name_H-M   'P 1'
#
loop_
_entity.id
_entity.type
_entity.pdbx_description
1 polymer ?
#
loop_
_entity_poly.entity_id
_entity_poly.type
_entity_poly.pdbx_seq_one_letter_code
_entity_poly.pdbx_strand_id
1 'polypeptide(L)'
;MTRQVVLPPLFDLSLEPVLAPGDGLLDANAEFLGRLAGPTGLHTLSATFARPQPGVEATEQATKALFVQAAKTIMDRGRYDWGRLRAVGLALRLAAETDPAIRLAVDDVELVNGTTESGADVVSAAARTPLFAPEADRARAYAPGARVHLLVETDQQLPAAAALAVALGPHRVVLCGRFAAAHQEALRTLAPFAAAGFEDWSPSWRLRREWTPEGDGVRWVRDASEWSPGGPWAGWMAPEQAALLPAQAWRECQGVTLTVARLTSWSAVTGASGARTDLEPVRRLAGDDRLAVELLVGSPGMDADATATTVRLLRSGPGPRLAGLSPFRLTSLARQRGPSHWDGVPLTRLPSPRHDLPRWDRFHGPGSLDDVDRQLTTSTLTTELGAETDLYPGRLACCSLARGIQSPTTWEPSATVVAASGPGPDGRGPGSFVVNLRTGSAFRLHPRLAPVVQRLASGDATVWQHLSETVRSKLSGQLVRAGAIRSAQ
;
A
#
# COMPACT_ATOMS: atom_id res chain seq x y z
N MET A 1 -16.88 -21.96 20.67
CA MET A 1 -17.23 -20.59 21.13
C MET A 1 -17.28 -19.71 19.91
N THR A 2 -18.33 -18.89 19.76
CA THR A 2 -18.45 -17.90 18.68
C THR A 2 -17.70 -16.63 19.07
N ARG A 3 -16.81 -16.14 18.20
CA ARG A 3 -16.05 -14.92 18.41
C ARG A 3 -16.80 -13.71 17.88
N GLN A 4 -16.73 -12.60 18.62
CA GLN A 4 -17.06 -11.28 18.12
C GLN A 4 -15.76 -10.59 17.74
N VAL A 5 -15.47 -10.50 16.44
CA VAL A 5 -14.20 -10.01 15.91
C VAL A 5 -14.37 -8.57 15.45
N VAL A 6 -13.45 -7.70 15.85
CA VAL A 6 -13.31 -6.34 15.31
C VAL A 6 -11.99 -6.28 14.57
N LEU A 7 -12.02 -5.91 13.29
CA LEU A 7 -10.83 -5.59 12.50
C LEU A 7 -10.56 -4.08 12.58
N PRO A 8 -9.55 -3.61 13.35
CA PRO A 8 -9.23 -2.20 13.45
C PRO A 8 -8.89 -1.57 12.09
N PRO A 9 -9.15 -0.26 11.92
CA PRO A 9 -8.65 0.52 10.80
C PRO A 9 -7.16 0.34 10.52
N LEU A 10 -6.78 0.68 9.29
CA LEU A 10 -5.40 0.66 8.78
C LEU A 10 -4.85 -0.76 8.58
N PHE A 11 -5.74 -1.66 8.17
CA PHE A 11 -5.37 -2.95 7.61
C PHE A 11 -5.55 -2.95 6.09
N ASP A 12 -4.95 -3.91 5.41
CA ASP A 12 -5.06 -4.08 3.96
C ASP A 12 -6.54 -4.12 3.52
N LEU A 13 -6.94 -3.10 2.76
CA LEU A 13 -8.30 -2.90 2.29
C LEU A 13 -8.78 -3.97 1.30
N SER A 14 -7.84 -4.71 0.71
CA SER A 14 -8.13 -5.76 -0.26
C SER A 14 -8.29 -7.14 0.36
N LEU A 15 -8.05 -7.27 1.67
CA LEU A 15 -8.18 -8.52 2.40
C LEU A 15 -9.40 -8.53 3.32
N GLU A 16 -9.95 -9.72 3.53
CA GLU A 16 -10.94 -10.02 4.56
C GLU A 16 -10.58 -11.33 5.29
N PRO A 17 -10.89 -11.42 6.60
CA PRO A 17 -10.62 -12.62 7.37
C PRO A 17 -11.60 -13.73 7.04
N VAL A 18 -11.11 -14.97 6.97
CA VAL A 18 -11.94 -16.18 6.88
C VAL A 18 -12.32 -16.61 8.29
N LEU A 19 -13.58 -16.41 8.67
CA LEU A 19 -14.09 -16.71 10.00
C LEU A 19 -14.81 -18.06 10.05
N ALA A 20 -14.88 -18.64 11.25
CA ALA A 20 -15.64 -19.88 11.47
C ALA A 20 -17.15 -19.60 11.40
N PRO A 21 -17.97 -20.62 11.08
CA PRO A 21 -19.43 -20.47 11.14
C PRO A 21 -19.90 -19.98 12.52
N GLY A 22 -20.67 -18.88 12.54
CA GLY A 22 -21.21 -18.28 13.75
C GLY A 22 -20.32 -17.20 14.40
N ASP A 23 -19.09 -17.00 13.93
CA ASP A 23 -18.30 -15.83 14.32
C ASP A 23 -18.87 -14.57 13.65
N GLY A 24 -18.90 -13.48 14.39
CA GLY A 24 -19.32 -12.16 13.90
C GLY A 24 -18.11 -11.27 13.58
N LEU A 25 -18.25 -10.42 12.56
CA LEU A 25 -17.25 -9.43 12.17
C LEU A 25 -17.82 -8.01 12.18
N LEU A 26 -17.16 -7.11 12.91
CA LEU A 26 -17.20 -5.68 12.63
C LEU A 26 -15.91 -5.29 11.89
N ASP A 27 -16.06 -4.99 10.61
CA ASP A 27 -14.97 -4.53 9.76
C ASP A 27 -14.80 -3.00 9.86
N ALA A 28 -14.26 -2.55 10.99
CA ALA A 28 -14.02 -1.13 11.24
C ALA A 28 -13.02 -0.52 10.22
N ASN A 29 -12.16 -1.35 9.62
CA ASN A 29 -11.30 -0.93 8.51
C ASN A 29 -12.10 -0.53 7.27
N ALA A 30 -13.00 -1.40 6.79
CA ALA A 30 -13.85 -1.07 5.64
C ALA A 30 -14.74 0.16 5.89
N GLU A 31 -15.25 0.31 7.11
CA GLU A 31 -16.06 1.47 7.50
C GLU A 31 -15.27 2.78 7.51
N PHE A 32 -14.07 2.75 8.10
CA PHE A 32 -13.15 3.89 8.13
C PHE A 32 -12.81 4.36 6.70
N LEU A 33 -12.45 3.41 5.84
CA LEU A 33 -12.15 3.68 4.43
C LEU A 33 -13.38 4.19 3.67
N GLY A 34 -14.55 3.59 3.90
CA GLY A 34 -15.81 4.04 3.29
C GLY A 34 -16.18 5.47 3.69
N ARG A 35 -15.90 5.86 4.94
CA ARG A 35 -16.15 7.22 5.43
C ARG A 35 -15.19 8.25 4.84
N LEU A 36 -13.90 7.94 4.78
CA LEU A 36 -12.87 8.89 4.32
C LEU A 36 -12.73 8.95 2.80
N ALA A 37 -12.77 7.80 2.13
CA ALA A 37 -12.52 7.67 0.70
C ALA A 37 -13.78 7.37 -0.13
N GLY A 38 -14.93 7.10 0.51
CA GLY A 38 -16.20 6.93 -0.20
C GLY A 38 -16.78 8.25 -0.75
N PRO A 39 -17.92 8.18 -1.45
CA PRO A 39 -18.53 9.34 -2.12
C PRO A 39 -18.75 10.54 -1.19
N THR A 40 -19.21 10.29 0.04
CA THR A 40 -19.42 11.33 1.05
C THR A 40 -18.12 11.96 1.52
N GLY A 41 -17.08 11.16 1.76
CA GLY A 41 -15.75 11.65 2.16
C GLY A 41 -15.12 12.54 1.10
N LEU A 42 -15.15 12.10 -0.16
CA LEU A 42 -14.64 12.88 -1.30
C LEU A 42 -15.46 14.15 -1.55
N HIS A 43 -16.77 14.13 -1.33
CA HIS A 43 -17.59 15.34 -1.40
C HIS A 43 -17.19 16.34 -0.30
N THR A 44 -16.97 15.87 0.93
CA THR A 44 -16.50 16.71 2.04
C THR A 44 -15.13 17.32 1.71
N LEU A 45 -14.17 16.53 1.22
CA LEU A 45 -12.86 17.04 0.80
C LEU A 45 -12.99 18.08 -0.32
N SER A 46 -13.84 17.83 -1.31
CA SER A 46 -14.08 18.78 -2.42
C SER A 46 -14.63 20.11 -1.90
N ALA A 47 -15.61 20.07 -0.98
CA ALA A 47 -16.16 21.26 -0.34
C ALA A 47 -15.12 22.01 0.51
N THR A 48 -14.24 21.30 1.21
CA THR A 48 -13.14 21.87 2.00
C THR A 48 -12.16 22.63 1.11
N PHE A 49 -11.74 22.04 -0.02
CA PHE A 49 -10.77 22.67 -0.91
C PHE A 49 -11.36 23.71 -1.87
N ALA A 50 -12.69 23.78 -2.00
CA ALA A 50 -13.36 24.83 -2.78
C ALA A 50 -13.31 26.23 -2.12
N ARG A 51 -13.02 26.31 -0.81
CA ARG A 51 -13.01 27.57 -0.05
C ARG A 51 -11.57 28.00 0.26
N PRO A 52 -11.18 29.27 0.04
CA PRO A 52 -9.84 29.75 0.39
C PRO A 52 -9.46 29.41 1.85
N GLN A 53 -8.29 28.79 2.04
CA GLN A 53 -7.76 28.49 3.37
C GLN A 53 -6.69 29.51 3.76
N PRO A 54 -6.73 30.03 5.01
CA PRO A 54 -5.67 30.92 5.51
C PRO A 54 -4.30 30.24 5.45
N GLY A 55 -3.30 30.93 4.87
CA GLY A 55 -1.92 30.45 4.83
C GLY A 55 -1.61 29.40 3.76
N VAL A 56 -2.57 29.02 2.91
CA VAL A 56 -2.37 28.12 1.78
C VAL A 56 -2.33 28.93 0.48
N GLU A 57 -1.35 28.67 -0.38
CA GLU A 57 -1.28 29.34 -1.68
C GLU A 57 -2.48 28.95 -2.57
N ALA A 58 -3.05 29.92 -3.28
CA ALA A 58 -4.22 29.69 -4.14
C ALA A 58 -3.97 28.58 -5.19
N THR A 59 -2.74 28.48 -5.70
CA THR A 59 -2.31 27.45 -6.66
C THR A 59 -2.28 26.06 -6.05
N GLU A 60 -1.78 25.93 -4.82
CA GLU A 60 -1.75 24.67 -4.08
C GLU A 60 -3.18 24.20 -3.81
N GLN A 61 -4.04 25.12 -3.38
CA GLN A 61 -5.44 24.83 -3.12
C GLN A 61 -6.20 24.41 -4.39
N ALA A 62 -6.01 25.13 -5.50
CA ALA A 62 -6.57 24.77 -6.79
C ALA A 62 -6.10 23.38 -7.26
N THR A 63 -4.84 23.04 -6.98
CA THR A 63 -4.28 21.71 -7.25
C THR A 63 -4.99 20.65 -6.42
N LYS A 64 -5.09 20.82 -5.10
CA LYS A 64 -5.78 19.86 -4.22
C LYS A 64 -7.24 19.65 -4.64
N ALA A 65 -7.97 20.72 -4.94
CA ALA A 65 -9.35 20.65 -5.42
C ALA A 65 -9.46 19.84 -6.73
N LEU A 66 -8.55 20.08 -7.68
CA LEU A 66 -8.50 19.36 -8.95
C LEU A 66 -8.24 17.87 -8.76
N PHE A 67 -7.29 17.51 -7.88
CA PHE A 67 -6.94 16.12 -7.59
C PHE A 67 -8.04 15.38 -6.83
N VAL A 68 -8.76 16.04 -5.92
CA VAL A 68 -9.95 15.45 -5.28
C VAL A 68 -11.06 15.18 -6.31
N GLN A 69 -11.29 16.11 -7.24
CA GLN A 69 -12.26 15.89 -8.33
C GLN A 69 -11.84 14.72 -9.23
N ALA A 70 -10.53 14.54 -9.47
CA ALA A 70 -10.00 13.42 -10.22
C ALA A 70 -10.22 12.09 -9.48
N ALA A 71 -9.92 12.03 -8.18
CA ALA A 71 -10.20 10.87 -7.34
C ALA A 71 -11.70 10.52 -7.33
N LYS A 72 -12.57 11.51 -7.16
CA LYS A 72 -14.03 11.30 -7.28
C LYS A 72 -14.42 10.69 -8.62
N THR A 73 -13.95 11.28 -9.71
CA THR A 73 -14.25 10.77 -11.07
C THR A 73 -13.75 9.34 -11.28
N ILE A 74 -12.60 8.98 -10.69
CA ILE A 74 -12.06 7.62 -10.74
C ILE A 74 -12.91 6.65 -9.90
N MET A 75 -13.30 7.05 -8.69
CA MET A 75 -14.15 6.25 -7.81
C MET A 75 -15.55 6.01 -8.41
N ASP A 76 -16.13 7.02 -9.07
CA ASP A 76 -17.44 6.97 -9.72
C ASP A 76 -17.49 5.98 -10.90
N ARG A 77 -16.33 5.55 -11.43
CA ARG A 77 -16.25 4.49 -12.47
C ARG A 77 -16.68 3.12 -11.93
N GLY A 78 -16.67 2.93 -10.61
CA GLY A 78 -17.03 1.65 -9.98
C GLY A 78 -16.05 0.50 -10.22
N ARG A 79 -14.87 0.77 -10.79
CA ARG A 79 -13.84 -0.23 -11.06
C ARG A 79 -12.95 -0.45 -9.85
N TYR A 80 -12.55 -1.69 -9.60
CA TYR A 80 -11.61 -2.09 -8.57
C TYR A 80 -10.24 -2.34 -9.21
N ASP A 81 -9.54 -1.25 -9.47
CA ASP A 81 -8.24 -1.21 -10.14
C ASP A 81 -7.23 -0.32 -9.40
N TRP A 82 -6.03 -0.16 -9.96
CA TRP A 82 -4.99 0.67 -9.34
C TRP A 82 -5.35 2.15 -9.30
N GLY A 83 -6.23 2.62 -10.20
CA GLY A 83 -6.78 3.97 -10.14
C GLY A 83 -7.57 4.18 -8.86
N ARG A 84 -8.43 3.22 -8.50
CA ARG A 84 -9.18 3.22 -7.23
C ARG A 84 -8.24 3.27 -6.03
N LEU A 85 -7.19 2.45 -6.00
CA LEU A 85 -6.22 2.43 -4.91
C LEU A 85 -5.51 3.78 -4.73
N ARG A 86 -5.08 4.41 -5.84
CA ARG A 86 -4.46 5.75 -5.81
C ARG A 86 -5.45 6.83 -5.38
N ALA A 87 -6.73 6.72 -5.78
CA ALA A 87 -7.79 7.61 -5.33
C ALA A 87 -8.05 7.48 -3.81
N VAL A 88 -8.09 6.26 -3.27
CA VAL A 88 -8.19 6.00 -1.84
C VAL A 88 -6.97 6.57 -1.10
N GLY A 89 -5.76 6.31 -1.58
CA GLY A 89 -4.53 6.84 -1.00
C GLY A 89 -4.50 8.37 -0.95
N LEU A 90 -4.95 9.04 -2.02
CA LEU A 90 -5.09 10.50 -2.03
C LEU A 90 -6.12 10.98 -1.00
N ALA A 91 -7.29 10.33 -0.93
CA ALA A 91 -8.35 10.70 0.01
C ALA A 91 -7.87 10.57 1.47
N LEU A 92 -7.17 9.48 1.81
CA LEU A 92 -6.59 9.27 3.13
C LEU A 92 -5.57 10.34 3.49
N ARG A 93 -4.64 10.63 2.58
CA ARG A 93 -3.62 11.67 2.78
C ARG A 93 -4.24 13.03 3.06
N LEU A 94 -5.23 13.44 2.26
CA LEU A 94 -5.89 14.73 2.41
C LEU A 94 -6.79 14.77 3.65
N ALA A 95 -7.45 13.68 4.01
CA ALA A 95 -8.27 13.60 5.22
C ALA A 95 -7.43 13.71 6.50
N ALA A 96 -6.20 13.20 6.49
CA ALA A 96 -5.27 13.26 7.63
C ALA A 96 -4.28 14.44 7.56
N GLU A 97 -4.37 15.31 6.55
CA GLU A 97 -3.42 16.41 6.34
C GLU A 97 -3.37 17.35 7.56
N THR A 98 -4.53 17.66 8.13
CA THR A 98 -4.67 18.52 9.31
C THR A 98 -4.76 17.75 10.62
N ASP A 99 -4.61 16.42 10.61
CA ASP A 99 -4.64 15.64 11.84
C ASP A 99 -3.40 15.97 12.70
N PRO A 100 -3.54 16.15 14.03
CA PRO A 100 -2.42 16.57 14.87
C PRO A 100 -1.47 15.42 15.27
N ALA A 101 -1.83 14.16 14.96
CA ALA A 101 -1.23 12.97 15.54
C ALA A 101 -0.76 11.95 14.49
N ILE A 102 -1.47 11.79 13.38
CA ILE A 102 -1.17 10.79 12.35
C ILE A 102 -1.19 11.36 10.94
N ARG A 103 -0.40 10.74 10.05
CA ARG A 103 -0.44 10.91 8.60
C ARG A 103 -0.80 9.57 7.98
N LEU A 104 -1.64 9.59 6.95
CA LEU A 104 -2.16 8.37 6.32
C LEU A 104 -1.68 8.23 4.88
N ALA A 105 -1.28 7.02 4.53
CA ALA A 105 -1.13 6.53 3.18
C ALA A 105 -2.08 5.34 2.96
N VAL A 106 -2.14 4.79 1.75
CA VAL A 106 -3.04 3.66 1.45
C VAL A 106 -2.61 2.37 2.16
N ASP A 107 -1.32 2.25 2.43
CA ASP A 107 -0.63 1.08 2.95
C ASP A 107 0.26 1.41 4.14
N ASP A 108 0.17 2.63 4.68
CA ASP A 108 0.99 3.06 5.82
C ASP A 108 0.33 4.13 6.69
N VAL A 109 0.85 4.24 7.92
CA VAL A 109 0.55 5.32 8.87
C VAL A 109 1.84 5.80 9.51
N GLU A 110 2.03 7.10 9.51
CA GLU A 110 3.14 7.75 10.21
C GLU A 110 2.59 8.53 11.40
N LEU A 111 3.28 8.46 12.54
CA LEU A 111 2.99 9.32 13.67
C LEU A 111 3.65 10.67 13.42
N VAL A 112 2.88 11.76 13.58
CA VAL A 112 3.42 13.13 13.44
C VAL A 112 4.57 13.38 14.41
N ASN A 113 4.43 12.85 15.63
CA ASN A 113 5.46 12.89 16.67
C ASN A 113 5.71 11.46 17.15
N GLY A 114 6.90 10.91 16.86
CA GLY A 114 7.32 9.59 17.35
C GLY A 114 7.29 8.50 16.29
N THR A 115 7.15 7.25 16.72
CA THR A 115 7.17 6.06 15.85
C THR A 115 6.18 5.00 16.33
N THR A 116 5.63 4.19 15.42
CA THR A 116 4.82 3.02 15.81
C THR A 116 5.65 1.89 16.45
N GLU A 117 6.99 2.03 16.50
CA GLU A 117 7.87 1.16 17.30
C GLU A 117 7.93 1.54 18.79
N SER A 118 7.30 2.65 19.18
CA SER A 118 7.18 3.13 20.56
C SER A 118 5.72 3.08 21.00
N GLY A 119 5.39 2.19 21.94
CA GLY A 119 4.05 2.03 22.47
C GLY A 119 3.53 3.32 23.14
N ALA A 120 4.42 4.10 23.77
CA ALA A 120 4.07 5.40 24.33
C ALA A 120 3.64 6.41 23.25
N ASP A 121 4.35 6.45 22.12
CA ASP A 121 4.02 7.35 21.00
C ASP A 121 2.71 6.93 20.35
N VAL A 122 2.49 5.62 20.19
CA VAL A 122 1.22 5.05 19.69
C VAL A 122 0.04 5.46 20.57
N VAL A 123 0.15 5.29 21.89
CA VAL A 123 -0.93 5.66 22.83
C VAL A 123 -1.19 7.16 22.80
N SER A 124 -0.13 7.97 22.74
CA SER A 124 -0.23 9.43 22.61
C SER A 124 -0.94 9.83 21.32
N ALA A 125 -0.59 9.21 20.19
CA ALA A 125 -1.22 9.46 18.90
C ALA A 125 -2.70 9.06 18.91
N ALA A 126 -3.01 7.87 19.43
CA ALA A 126 -4.39 7.37 19.54
C ALA A 126 -5.30 8.30 20.36
N ALA A 127 -4.77 8.93 21.41
CA ALA A 127 -5.53 9.86 22.25
C ALA A 127 -5.75 11.24 21.58
N ARG A 128 -4.88 11.63 20.63
CA ARG A 128 -4.89 12.96 20.00
C ARG A 128 -5.61 12.99 18.65
N THR A 129 -5.70 11.86 17.95
CA THR A 129 -6.42 11.81 16.67
C THR A 129 -7.93 11.66 16.88
N PRO A 130 -8.76 12.51 16.27
CA PRO A 130 -10.21 12.31 16.24
C PRO A 130 -10.65 11.29 15.19
N LEU A 131 -9.75 10.83 14.31
CA LEU A 131 -10.12 10.10 13.11
C LEU A 131 -10.77 8.74 13.39
N PHE A 132 -10.49 8.10 14.53
CA PHE A 132 -11.03 6.78 14.87
C PHE A 132 -12.29 6.81 15.74
N ALA A 133 -12.74 7.99 16.18
CA ALA A 133 -13.87 8.10 17.10
C ALA A 133 -15.17 7.46 16.56
N PRO A 134 -15.55 7.65 15.29
CA PRO A 134 -16.76 7.02 14.75
C PRO A 134 -16.73 5.48 14.80
N GLU A 135 -15.58 4.88 14.47
CA GLU A 135 -15.41 3.43 14.50
C GLU A 135 -15.37 2.89 15.94
N ALA A 136 -14.84 3.68 16.89
CA ALA A 136 -14.85 3.35 18.30
C ALA A 136 -16.26 3.32 18.91
N ASP A 137 -17.13 4.27 18.52
CA ASP A 137 -18.53 4.26 18.96
C ASP A 137 -19.30 3.07 18.36
N ARG A 138 -19.04 2.70 17.11
CA ARG A 138 -19.64 1.52 16.48
C ARG A 138 -19.18 0.21 17.12
N ALA A 139 -17.89 0.09 17.44
CA ALA A 139 -17.36 -1.07 18.14
C ALA A 139 -18.04 -1.27 19.50
N ARG A 140 -18.30 -0.17 20.23
CA ARG A 140 -19.06 -0.22 21.50
C ARG A 140 -20.48 -0.76 21.32
N ALA A 141 -21.15 -0.37 20.25
CA ALA A 141 -22.51 -0.80 19.94
C ALA A 141 -22.60 -2.23 19.41
N TYR A 142 -21.56 -2.71 18.71
CA TYR A 142 -21.54 -4.01 18.05
C TYR A 142 -21.67 -5.20 19.01
N ALA A 143 -21.04 -5.12 20.17
CA ALA A 143 -21.03 -6.20 21.15
C ALA A 143 -21.32 -5.64 22.55
N PRO A 144 -22.59 -5.34 22.91
CA PRO A 144 -22.91 -4.79 24.22
C PRO A 144 -22.66 -5.82 25.32
N GLY A 145 -21.79 -5.50 26.28
CA GLY A 145 -21.45 -6.37 27.42
C GLY A 145 -20.58 -7.60 27.11
N ALA A 146 -20.44 -8.02 25.85
CA ALA A 146 -19.62 -9.19 25.48
C ALA A 146 -18.11 -8.89 25.39
N ARG A 147 -17.29 -9.94 25.41
CA ARG A 147 -15.85 -9.85 25.08
C ARG A 147 -15.66 -9.78 23.58
N VAL A 148 -14.69 -8.99 23.14
CA VAL A 148 -14.40 -8.71 21.73
C VAL A 148 -12.96 -9.12 21.41
N HIS A 149 -12.78 -9.81 20.29
CA HIS A 149 -11.48 -10.16 19.74
C HIS A 149 -11.04 -9.03 18.81
N LEU A 150 -10.04 -8.27 19.23
CA LEU A 150 -9.49 -7.18 18.44
C LEU A 150 -8.31 -7.71 17.64
N LEU A 151 -8.48 -7.79 16.32
CA LEU A 151 -7.55 -8.47 15.41
C LEU A 151 -6.45 -7.52 14.94
N VAL A 152 -5.27 -7.61 15.56
CA VAL A 152 -4.11 -6.77 15.29
C VAL A 152 -3.03 -7.60 14.58
N GLU A 153 -2.96 -7.42 13.26
CA GLU A 153 -2.05 -8.12 12.35
C GLU A 153 -0.78 -7.33 12.04
N THR A 154 -0.86 -6.01 12.08
CA THR A 154 0.26 -5.11 11.79
C THR A 154 0.35 -4.01 12.85
N ASP A 155 1.52 -3.39 12.95
CA ASP A 155 1.71 -2.26 13.86
C ASP A 155 0.92 -1.01 13.44
N GLN A 156 0.62 -0.88 12.14
CA GLN A 156 -0.13 0.24 11.57
C GLN A 156 -1.54 0.34 12.16
N GLN A 157 -2.10 -0.79 12.59
CA GLN A 157 -3.40 -0.85 13.24
C GLN A 157 -3.36 -0.35 14.69
N LEU A 158 -2.19 -0.23 15.33
CA LEU A 158 -2.09 0.01 16.77
C LEU A 158 -2.74 1.31 17.27
N PRO A 159 -2.59 2.48 16.60
CA PRO A 159 -3.27 3.70 17.04
C PRO A 159 -4.79 3.51 17.07
N ALA A 160 -5.34 2.85 16.04
CA ALA A 160 -6.77 2.57 15.98
C ALA A 160 -7.18 1.51 17.01
N ALA A 161 -6.40 0.43 17.17
CA ALA A 161 -6.65 -0.61 18.15
C ALA A 161 -6.64 -0.06 19.59
N ALA A 162 -5.73 0.86 19.91
CA ALA A 162 -5.70 1.54 21.20
C ALA A 162 -6.96 2.38 21.44
N ALA A 163 -7.39 3.18 20.46
CA ALA A 163 -8.62 3.96 20.55
C ALA A 163 -9.87 3.06 20.74
N LEU A 164 -9.94 1.97 19.98
CA LEU A 164 -11.02 0.97 20.09
C LEU A 164 -11.01 0.29 21.47
N ALA A 165 -9.85 -0.12 21.99
CA ALA A 165 -9.73 -0.80 23.27
C ALA A 165 -10.15 0.11 24.45
N VAL A 166 -9.78 1.39 24.40
CA VAL A 166 -10.25 2.39 25.37
C VAL A 166 -11.78 2.53 25.31
N ALA A 167 -12.36 2.63 24.12
CA ALA A 167 -13.80 2.81 23.95
C ALA A 167 -14.64 1.57 24.35
N LEU A 168 -14.11 0.38 24.14
CA LEU A 168 -14.73 -0.91 24.50
C LEU A 168 -14.61 -1.21 26.01
N GLY A 169 -13.54 -0.72 26.64
CA GLY A 169 -13.11 -1.11 27.98
C GLY A 169 -12.07 -2.26 27.91
N PRO A 170 -10.82 -2.07 28.36
CA PRO A 170 -9.73 -3.03 28.16
C PRO A 170 -10.02 -4.45 28.66
N HIS A 171 -10.74 -4.60 29.78
CA HIS A 171 -11.15 -5.89 30.36
C HIS A 171 -12.07 -6.73 29.45
N ARG A 172 -12.69 -6.09 28.47
CA ARG A 172 -13.58 -6.74 27.48
C ARG A 172 -12.85 -7.12 26.22
N VAL A 173 -11.59 -6.71 26.06
CA VAL A 173 -10.80 -6.96 24.87
C VAL A 173 -9.99 -8.24 25.03
N VAL A 174 -9.91 -9.00 23.94
CA VAL A 174 -8.93 -10.06 23.70
C VAL A 174 -8.13 -9.63 22.49
N LEU A 175 -6.84 -9.34 22.68
CA LEU A 175 -5.95 -9.06 21.56
C LEU A 175 -5.57 -10.37 20.88
N CYS A 176 -5.64 -10.38 19.55
CA CYS A 176 -5.33 -11.52 18.70
C CYS A 176 -4.70 -11.05 17.39
N GLY A 177 -4.22 -11.97 16.56
CA GLY A 177 -3.49 -11.68 15.33
C GLY A 177 -1.97 -11.75 15.48
N ARG A 178 -1.27 -11.81 14.34
CA ARG A 178 0.17 -12.08 14.29
C ARG A 178 1.01 -11.04 15.05
N PHE A 179 0.66 -9.75 14.94
CA PHE A 179 1.38 -8.69 15.64
C PHE A 179 1.13 -8.74 17.14
N ALA A 180 -0.13 -8.92 17.57
CA ALA A 180 -0.46 -9.04 18.99
C ALA A 180 0.26 -10.22 19.67
N ALA A 181 0.36 -11.37 18.97
CA ALA A 181 1.07 -12.53 19.47
C ALA A 181 2.58 -12.26 19.62
N ALA A 182 3.22 -11.65 18.62
CA ALA A 182 4.65 -11.36 18.63
C ALA A 182 5.06 -10.32 19.68
N HIS A 183 4.18 -9.36 19.99
CA HIS A 183 4.48 -8.22 20.87
C HIS A 183 3.69 -8.22 22.18
N GLN A 184 3.22 -9.39 22.62
CA GLN A 184 2.34 -9.53 23.78
C GLN A 184 2.90 -8.87 25.05
N GLU A 185 4.19 -9.06 25.35
CA GLU A 185 4.82 -8.50 26.56
C GLU A 185 4.78 -6.98 26.57
N ALA A 186 5.18 -6.35 25.46
CA ALA A 186 5.15 -4.90 25.30
C ALA A 186 3.71 -4.36 25.32
N LEU A 187 2.78 -5.00 24.62
CA LEU A 187 1.39 -4.55 24.59
C LEU A 187 0.73 -4.56 25.98
N ARG A 188 1.05 -5.54 26.84
CA ARG A 188 0.54 -5.59 28.23
C ARG A 188 0.94 -4.40 29.09
N THR A 189 2.05 -3.73 28.80
CA THR A 189 2.50 -2.57 29.59
C THR A 189 1.76 -1.28 29.20
N LEU A 190 1.08 -1.26 28.05
CA LEU A 190 0.37 -0.10 27.55
C LEU A 190 -1.02 0.02 28.19
N ALA A 191 -1.34 1.22 28.67
CA ALA A 191 -2.59 1.47 29.39
C ALA A 191 -3.87 1.01 28.66
N PRO A 192 -4.02 1.17 27.32
CA PRO A 192 -5.19 0.65 26.60
C PRO A 192 -5.37 -0.86 26.63
N PHE A 193 -4.31 -1.62 26.91
CA PHE A 193 -4.30 -3.08 26.81
C PHE A 193 -3.93 -3.79 28.11
N ALA A 194 -3.59 -3.06 29.17
CA ALA A 194 -3.13 -3.61 30.44
C ALA A 194 -4.08 -4.64 31.08
N ALA A 195 -5.40 -4.50 30.88
CA ALA A 195 -6.40 -5.46 31.35
C ALA A 195 -6.97 -6.37 30.25
N ALA A 196 -6.43 -6.30 29.02
CA ALA A 196 -6.87 -7.13 27.91
C ALA A 196 -6.39 -8.58 28.06
N GLY A 197 -7.22 -9.51 27.60
CA GLY A 197 -6.79 -10.89 27.34
C GLY A 197 -5.94 -10.97 26.08
N PHE A 198 -5.26 -12.09 25.89
CA PHE A 198 -4.53 -12.38 24.67
C PHE A 198 -4.84 -13.80 24.23
N GLU A 199 -5.00 -14.00 22.92
CA GLU A 199 -5.20 -15.31 22.31
C GLU A 199 -4.27 -15.44 21.11
N ASP A 200 -3.57 -16.58 21.01
CA ASP A 200 -2.74 -16.92 19.86
C ASP A 200 -3.63 -17.48 18.73
N TRP A 201 -4.47 -16.58 18.20
CA TRP A 201 -5.36 -16.85 17.09
C TRP A 201 -5.19 -15.77 16.03
N SER A 202 -5.01 -16.20 14.77
CA SER A 202 -5.06 -15.34 13.58
C SER A 202 -5.87 -16.08 12.51
N PRO A 203 -6.81 -15.42 11.83
CA PRO A 203 -7.59 -16.07 10.78
C PRO A 203 -6.74 -16.30 9.53
N SER A 204 -7.15 -17.26 8.71
CA SER A 204 -6.71 -17.28 7.31
C SER A 204 -7.29 -16.07 6.58
N TRP A 205 -6.61 -15.62 5.54
CA TRP A 205 -6.99 -14.43 4.78
C TRP A 205 -7.39 -14.80 3.36
N ARG A 206 -8.30 -14.02 2.78
CA ARG A 206 -8.59 -14.07 1.35
C ARG A 206 -8.72 -12.65 0.80
N LEU A 207 -8.49 -12.52 -0.50
CA LEU A 207 -8.82 -11.30 -1.20
C LEU A 207 -10.34 -11.11 -1.21
N ARG A 208 -10.78 -9.87 -1.00
CA ARG A 208 -12.20 -9.54 -1.15
C ARG A 208 -12.61 -9.71 -2.61
N ARG A 209 -13.85 -10.15 -2.81
CA ARG A 209 -14.40 -10.51 -4.12
C ARG A 209 -14.32 -9.39 -5.14
N GLU A 210 -14.42 -8.14 -4.71
CA GLU A 210 -14.38 -6.99 -5.60
C GLU A 210 -12.99 -6.78 -6.21
N TRP A 211 -11.94 -7.31 -5.58
CA TRP A 211 -10.56 -7.24 -6.06
C TRP A 211 -10.10 -8.49 -6.81
N THR A 212 -10.94 -9.54 -6.90
CA THR A 212 -10.58 -10.79 -7.59
C THR A 212 -11.20 -10.86 -8.99
N PRO A 213 -10.50 -11.44 -9.98
CA PRO A 213 -11.12 -11.88 -11.22
C PRO A 213 -12.26 -12.85 -10.90
N GLU A 214 -13.42 -12.64 -11.51
CA GLU A 214 -14.56 -13.59 -11.48
C GLU A 214 -15.19 -13.83 -10.09
N GLY A 215 -14.77 -13.10 -9.06
CA GLY A 215 -15.29 -13.24 -7.70
C GLY A 215 -14.79 -14.49 -6.97
N ASP A 216 -13.75 -15.15 -7.50
CA ASP A 216 -13.15 -16.33 -6.90
C ASP A 216 -12.57 -16.03 -5.52
N GLY A 217 -12.69 -17.00 -4.61
CA GLY A 217 -12.13 -16.94 -3.26
C GLY A 217 -10.61 -17.13 -3.24
N VAL A 218 -9.87 -16.19 -3.82
CA VAL A 218 -8.40 -16.22 -3.87
C VAL A 218 -7.85 -16.10 -2.45
N ARG A 219 -7.21 -17.15 -1.97
CA ARG A 219 -6.59 -17.17 -0.64
C ARG A 219 -5.34 -16.31 -0.62
N TRP A 220 -5.10 -15.66 0.50
CA TRP A 220 -3.88 -14.89 0.73
C TRP A 220 -2.90 -15.72 1.56
N VAL A 221 -1.73 -15.99 0.97
CA VAL A 221 -0.66 -16.80 1.57
C VAL A 221 0.55 -15.92 1.81
N ARG A 222 0.98 -15.80 3.06
CA ARG A 222 2.16 -15.00 3.46
C ARG A 222 3.41 -15.88 3.61
N ASP A 223 3.21 -17.12 4.06
CA ASP A 223 4.28 -18.07 4.34
C ASP A 223 3.97 -19.43 3.71
N ALA A 224 5.00 -20.24 3.42
CA ALA A 224 4.81 -21.53 2.77
C ALA A 224 3.93 -22.50 3.58
N SER A 225 3.96 -22.39 4.91
CA SER A 225 3.15 -23.20 5.83
C SER A 225 1.66 -22.84 5.83
N GLU A 226 1.28 -21.66 5.35
CA GLU A 226 -0.13 -21.24 5.25
C GLU A 226 -0.80 -21.78 3.98
N TRP A 227 0.00 -22.24 3.01
CA TRP A 227 -0.54 -22.82 1.80
C TRP A 227 -1.13 -24.21 2.05
N SER A 228 -2.28 -24.46 1.45
CA SER A 228 -2.91 -25.78 1.37
C SER A 228 -3.43 -26.02 -0.04
N PRO A 229 -3.55 -27.27 -0.51
CA PRO A 229 -4.13 -27.54 -1.84
C PRO A 229 -5.62 -27.19 -1.88
N GLY A 230 -6.15 -26.91 -3.08
CA GLY A 230 -7.60 -26.90 -3.31
C GLY A 230 -8.20 -25.55 -3.70
N GLY A 231 -7.41 -24.63 -4.28
CA GLY A 231 -7.97 -23.41 -4.84
C GLY A 231 -6.95 -22.31 -5.10
N PRO A 232 -7.36 -21.27 -5.85
CA PRO A 232 -6.47 -20.19 -6.23
C PRO A 232 -5.89 -19.47 -5.01
N TRP A 233 -4.64 -19.02 -5.14
CA TRP A 233 -3.98 -18.24 -4.10
C TRP A 233 -3.12 -17.12 -4.69
N ALA A 234 -2.88 -16.10 -3.89
CA ALA A 234 -1.93 -15.03 -4.16
C ALA A 234 -1.11 -14.73 -2.89
N GLY A 235 0.04 -14.07 -3.04
CA GLY A 235 0.90 -13.82 -1.88
C GLY A 235 1.87 -12.67 -2.00
N TRP A 236 2.50 -12.38 -0.87
CA TRP A 236 3.65 -11.49 -0.74
C TRP A 236 4.62 -12.14 0.22
N MET A 237 5.78 -12.57 -0.27
CA MET A 237 6.66 -13.46 0.51
C MET A 237 8.14 -13.23 0.25
N ALA A 238 8.95 -13.71 1.20
CA ALA A 238 10.40 -13.76 1.04
C ALA A 238 10.81 -14.86 0.03
N PRO A 239 11.94 -14.71 -0.67
CA PRO A 239 12.49 -15.71 -1.60
C PRO A 239 12.53 -17.13 -1.01
N GLU A 240 13.02 -17.26 0.22
CA GLU A 240 13.15 -18.55 0.90
C GLU A 240 11.80 -19.22 1.14
N GLN A 241 10.73 -18.46 1.39
CA GLN A 241 9.37 -19.01 1.55
C GLN A 241 8.82 -19.49 0.21
N ALA A 242 9.06 -18.72 -0.86
CA ALA A 242 8.64 -19.14 -2.21
C ALA A 242 9.31 -20.46 -2.62
N ALA A 243 10.59 -20.63 -2.33
CA ALA A 243 11.32 -21.87 -2.67
C ALA A 243 10.81 -23.12 -1.91
N LEU A 244 10.15 -22.94 -0.76
CA LEU A 244 9.58 -24.05 0.02
C LEU A 244 8.23 -24.53 -0.50
N LEU A 245 7.56 -23.76 -1.36
CA LEU A 245 6.25 -24.15 -1.90
C LEU A 245 6.38 -25.30 -2.91
N PRO A 246 5.52 -26.33 -2.83
CA PRO A 246 5.54 -27.43 -3.78
C PRO A 246 5.12 -26.97 -5.19
N ALA A 247 5.54 -27.71 -6.22
CA ALA A 247 5.21 -27.39 -7.63
C ALA A 247 3.69 -27.28 -7.90
N GLN A 248 2.86 -28.00 -7.13
CA GLN A 248 1.41 -27.86 -7.21
C GLN A 248 0.92 -26.46 -6.83
N ALA A 249 1.51 -25.82 -5.81
CA ALA A 249 1.13 -24.50 -5.38
C ALA A 249 1.23 -23.51 -6.55
N TRP A 250 2.31 -23.56 -7.32
CA TRP A 250 2.56 -22.64 -8.43
C TRP A 250 1.53 -22.73 -9.57
N ARG A 251 0.90 -23.91 -9.77
CA ARG A 251 -0.18 -24.07 -10.74
C ARG A 251 -1.44 -23.30 -10.34
N GLU A 252 -1.74 -23.27 -9.04
CA GLU A 252 -2.89 -22.58 -8.43
C GLU A 252 -2.61 -21.10 -8.13
N CYS A 253 -1.38 -20.63 -8.36
CA CYS A 253 -0.97 -19.25 -8.08
C CYS A 253 -1.59 -18.28 -9.10
N GLN A 254 -2.26 -17.23 -8.59
CA GLN A 254 -2.82 -16.11 -9.36
C GLN A 254 -1.89 -14.89 -9.37
N GLY A 255 -0.83 -14.91 -8.56
CA GLY A 255 0.20 -13.89 -8.55
C GLY A 255 0.90 -13.80 -7.19
N VAL A 256 2.20 -13.55 -7.20
CA VAL A 256 3.00 -13.36 -5.99
C VAL A 256 3.99 -12.23 -6.17
N THR A 257 4.15 -11.44 -5.11
CA THR A 257 5.22 -10.46 -5.00
C THR A 257 6.31 -10.99 -4.10
N LEU A 258 7.54 -10.99 -4.60
CA LEU A 258 8.74 -11.45 -3.91
C LEU A 258 9.50 -10.25 -3.36
N THR A 259 9.78 -10.25 -2.05
CA THR A 259 10.57 -9.18 -1.42
C THR A 259 12.07 -9.50 -1.53
N VAL A 260 12.74 -8.87 -2.51
CA VAL A 260 14.13 -9.15 -2.87
C VAL A 260 15.03 -8.01 -2.40
N ALA A 261 16.12 -8.32 -1.71
CA ALA A 261 17.13 -7.33 -1.30
C ALA A 261 18.34 -7.28 -2.25
N ARG A 262 18.73 -8.43 -2.78
CA ARG A 262 19.81 -8.54 -3.77
C ARG A 262 19.44 -9.54 -4.86
N LEU A 263 19.68 -9.15 -6.11
CA LEU A 263 19.46 -9.97 -7.30
C LEU A 263 20.72 -10.00 -8.17
N THR A 264 21.52 -11.05 -8.03
CA THR A 264 22.67 -11.29 -8.92
C THR A 264 22.24 -12.09 -10.15
N SER A 265 21.43 -13.11 -9.91
CA SER A 265 20.74 -13.94 -10.90
C SER A 265 19.51 -14.54 -10.24
N TRP A 266 18.59 -15.10 -11.03
CA TRP A 266 17.44 -15.82 -10.48
C TRP A 266 17.84 -17.09 -9.70
N SER A 267 19.03 -17.63 -9.94
CA SER A 267 19.62 -18.71 -9.13
C SER A 267 20.32 -18.26 -7.84
N ALA A 268 20.43 -16.95 -7.63
CA ALA A 268 21.11 -16.34 -6.48
C ALA A 268 20.40 -15.06 -6.05
N VAL A 269 19.20 -15.24 -5.47
CA VAL A 269 18.36 -14.16 -4.93
C VAL A 269 18.48 -14.13 -3.42
N THR A 270 18.68 -12.96 -2.82
CA THR A 270 18.76 -12.81 -1.37
C THR A 270 17.58 -11.97 -0.87
N GLY A 271 16.84 -12.51 0.11
CA GLY A 271 15.74 -11.81 0.80
C GLY A 271 16.21 -11.00 2.02
N ALA A 272 15.25 -10.47 2.78
CA ALA A 272 15.54 -9.67 3.99
C ALA A 272 16.35 -10.43 5.05
N SER A 273 16.19 -11.75 5.15
CA SER A 273 16.92 -12.61 6.10
C SER A 273 18.41 -12.76 5.80
N GLY A 274 18.85 -12.45 4.57
CA GLY A 274 20.22 -12.69 4.11
C GLY A 274 20.45 -14.11 3.59
N ALA A 275 19.41 -14.95 3.54
CA ALA A 275 19.49 -16.27 2.93
C ALA A 275 19.50 -16.16 1.40
N ARG A 276 20.52 -16.76 0.78
CA ARG A 276 20.59 -16.88 -0.68
C ARG A 276 19.75 -18.07 -1.15
N THR A 277 18.87 -17.82 -2.12
CA THR A 277 17.87 -18.77 -2.59
C THR A 277 17.91 -18.88 -4.11
N ASP A 278 17.81 -20.10 -4.63
CA ASP A 278 17.62 -20.38 -6.05
C ASP A 278 16.12 -20.29 -6.40
N LEU A 279 15.74 -19.24 -7.12
CA LEU A 279 14.37 -19.01 -7.60
C LEU A 279 14.18 -19.36 -9.09
N GLU A 280 15.20 -19.88 -9.78
CA GLU A 280 15.05 -20.31 -11.17
C GLU A 280 14.01 -21.45 -11.32
N PRO A 281 13.91 -22.43 -10.40
CA PRO A 281 12.80 -23.39 -10.43
C PRO A 281 11.43 -22.74 -10.25
N VAL A 282 11.30 -21.78 -9.32
CA VAL A 282 10.04 -21.06 -9.06
C VAL A 282 9.62 -20.28 -10.29
N ARG A 283 10.56 -19.55 -10.91
CA ARG A 283 10.34 -18.78 -12.13
C ARG A 283 9.81 -19.65 -13.28
N ARG A 284 10.41 -20.82 -13.49
CA ARG A 284 9.98 -21.78 -14.51
C ARG A 284 8.60 -22.38 -14.24
N LEU A 285 8.24 -22.59 -12.97
CA LEU A 285 6.95 -23.17 -12.58
C LEU A 285 5.80 -22.15 -12.61
N ALA A 286 6.05 -20.94 -12.13
CA ALA A 286 5.04 -19.89 -12.00
C ALA A 286 4.82 -19.11 -13.30
N GLY A 287 5.89 -18.90 -14.08
CA GLY A 287 5.90 -17.95 -15.19
C GLY A 287 6.15 -16.52 -14.71
N ASP A 288 6.86 -15.73 -15.54
CA ASP A 288 7.29 -14.36 -15.22
C ASP A 288 6.10 -13.39 -15.03
N ASP A 289 4.94 -13.67 -15.64
CA ASP A 289 3.74 -12.86 -15.59
C ASP A 289 3.02 -12.88 -14.23
N ARG A 290 3.19 -13.97 -13.48
CA ARG A 290 2.65 -14.18 -12.13
C ARG A 290 3.59 -13.72 -11.03
N LEU A 291 4.85 -13.44 -11.37
CA LEU A 291 5.85 -13.01 -10.42
C LEU A 291 6.07 -11.50 -10.52
N ALA A 292 6.20 -10.86 -9.37
CA ALA A 292 6.63 -9.48 -9.27
C ALA A 292 7.67 -9.33 -8.15
N VAL A 293 8.45 -8.25 -8.21
CA VAL A 293 9.53 -7.99 -7.26
C VAL A 293 9.30 -6.67 -6.53
N GLU A 294 9.22 -6.73 -5.21
CA GLU A 294 9.47 -5.59 -4.34
C GLU A 294 10.97 -5.56 -4.02
N LEU A 295 11.69 -4.56 -4.53
CA LEU A 295 13.12 -4.42 -4.27
C LEU A 295 13.35 -3.67 -2.96
N LEU A 296 14.09 -4.26 -2.03
CA LEU A 296 14.52 -3.66 -0.79
C LEU A 296 15.80 -2.84 -1.00
N VAL A 297 15.68 -1.51 -0.89
CA VAL A 297 16.76 -0.55 -1.14
C VAL A 297 17.64 -0.41 0.10
N GLY A 298 18.96 -0.42 -0.06
CA GLY A 298 19.92 -0.15 1.02
C GLY A 298 20.28 -1.36 1.90
N SER A 299 20.06 -2.59 1.42
CA SER A 299 20.58 -3.79 2.10
C SER A 299 22.12 -3.78 2.18
N PRO A 300 22.75 -4.48 3.13
CA PRO A 300 24.21 -4.57 3.21
C PRO A 300 24.86 -4.96 1.88
N GLY A 301 25.90 -4.24 1.46
CA GLY A 301 26.60 -4.44 0.19
C GLY A 301 25.80 -4.08 -1.07
N MET A 302 24.75 -3.26 -0.94
CA MET A 302 23.96 -2.73 -2.06
C MET A 302 23.87 -1.20 -1.94
N ASP A 303 24.79 -0.51 -2.60
CA ASP A 303 24.78 0.95 -2.70
C ASP A 303 23.74 1.45 -3.72
N ALA A 304 23.71 2.77 -3.94
CA ALA A 304 22.77 3.39 -4.87
C ALA A 304 22.96 2.91 -6.32
N ASP A 305 24.20 2.72 -6.77
CA ASP A 305 24.52 2.29 -8.15
C ASP A 305 24.15 0.82 -8.40
N ALA A 306 24.42 -0.05 -7.43
CA ALA A 306 24.01 -1.45 -7.45
C ALA A 306 22.47 -1.57 -7.45
N THR A 307 21.80 -0.74 -6.64
CA THR A 307 20.33 -0.65 -6.61
C THR A 307 19.79 -0.21 -7.97
N ALA A 308 20.30 0.89 -8.53
CA ALA A 308 19.86 1.40 -9.83
C ALA A 308 20.09 0.39 -10.96
N THR A 309 21.19 -0.36 -10.91
CA THR A 309 21.48 -1.44 -11.87
C THR A 309 20.44 -2.57 -11.77
N THR A 310 20.08 -2.98 -10.55
CA THR A 310 19.06 -3.99 -10.31
C THR A 310 17.68 -3.51 -10.79
N VAL A 311 17.34 -2.25 -10.55
CA VAL A 311 16.10 -1.63 -11.06
C VAL A 311 16.05 -1.64 -12.58
N ARG A 312 17.14 -1.26 -13.27
CA ARG A 312 17.21 -1.31 -14.74
C ARG A 312 17.03 -2.72 -15.27
N LEU A 313 17.64 -3.71 -14.61
CA LEU A 313 17.47 -5.13 -14.94
C LEU A 313 16.01 -5.57 -14.81
N LEU A 314 15.34 -5.25 -13.71
CA LEU A 314 13.94 -5.63 -13.46
C LEU A 314 12.93 -4.84 -14.31
N ARG A 315 13.31 -3.65 -14.80
CA ARG A 315 12.46 -2.82 -15.67
C ARG A 315 12.47 -3.27 -17.12
N SER A 316 13.65 -3.63 -17.65
CA SER A 316 13.86 -3.81 -19.08
C SER A 316 14.39 -5.19 -19.46
N GLY A 317 14.79 -6.00 -18.48
CA GLY A 317 15.27 -7.37 -18.70
C GLY A 317 14.14 -8.41 -18.73
N PRO A 318 14.42 -9.62 -19.22
CA PRO A 318 13.49 -10.74 -19.13
C PRO A 318 13.33 -11.17 -17.66
N GLY A 319 12.10 -11.36 -17.21
CA GLY A 319 11.84 -11.82 -15.85
C GLY A 319 10.58 -11.23 -15.22
N PRO A 320 10.36 -11.58 -13.94
CA PRO A 320 9.40 -10.92 -13.06
C PRO A 320 9.52 -9.40 -13.10
N ARG A 321 8.35 -8.74 -13.09
CA ARG A 321 8.27 -7.26 -13.14
C ARG A 321 8.73 -6.62 -11.84
N LEU A 322 9.28 -5.40 -11.91
CA LEU A 322 9.39 -4.53 -10.74
C LEU A 322 8.00 -4.07 -10.28
N ALA A 323 7.64 -4.40 -9.04
CA ALA A 323 6.39 -4.00 -8.39
C ALA A 323 6.55 -2.74 -7.53
N GLY A 324 7.68 -2.59 -6.86
CA GLY A 324 7.87 -1.50 -5.89
C GLY A 324 9.29 -1.43 -5.36
N LEU A 325 9.56 -0.32 -4.67
CA LEU A 325 10.81 -0.04 -3.97
C LEU A 325 10.46 0.20 -2.51
N SER A 326 11.06 -0.56 -1.61
CA SER A 326 10.84 -0.43 -0.17
C SER A 326 12.19 -0.30 0.54
N PRO A 327 12.27 0.41 1.67
CA PRO A 327 13.51 0.44 2.43
C PRO A 327 13.84 -0.97 2.93
N PHE A 328 15.09 -1.40 2.78
CA PHE A 328 15.59 -2.57 3.48
C PHE A 328 15.55 -2.30 4.98
N ARG A 329 14.96 -3.23 5.72
CA ARG A 329 14.89 -3.17 7.17
C ARG A 329 15.34 -4.51 7.74
N LEU A 330 16.34 -4.47 8.61
CA LEU A 330 16.88 -5.66 9.24
C LEU A 330 15.95 -6.10 10.36
N THR A 331 15.33 -7.28 10.24
CA THR A 331 14.41 -7.80 11.26
C THR A 331 15.04 -7.76 12.64
N SER A 332 14.32 -7.21 13.62
CA SER A 332 14.82 -7.12 14.99
C SER A 332 14.96 -8.51 15.60
N LEU A 333 16.12 -8.77 16.18
CA LEU A 333 16.35 -9.96 17.00
C LEU A 333 16.52 -9.45 18.43
N ALA A 334 15.42 -9.32 19.16
CA ALA A 334 15.31 -8.66 20.46
C ALA A 334 16.36 -9.08 21.53
N ARG A 335 17.16 -10.12 21.28
CA ARG A 335 18.19 -10.66 22.18
C ARG A 335 19.59 -10.84 21.56
N GLN A 336 19.80 -10.54 20.28
CA GLN A 336 21.12 -10.65 19.65
C GLN A 336 21.71 -9.27 19.34
N ARG A 337 22.66 -8.85 20.18
CA ARG A 337 23.43 -7.61 19.99
C ARG A 337 24.87 -7.97 19.61
N GLY A 338 25.45 -7.18 18.71
CA GLY A 338 26.86 -7.32 18.33
C GLY A 338 27.07 -7.59 16.83
N PRO A 339 28.30 -7.97 16.45
CA PRO A 339 28.65 -8.32 15.08
C PRO A 339 27.76 -9.45 14.58
N SER A 340 27.21 -9.29 13.38
CA SER A 340 26.46 -10.33 12.69
C SER A 340 26.75 -10.28 11.20
N HIS A 341 26.16 -11.19 10.44
CA HIS A 341 26.35 -11.26 8.99
C HIS A 341 25.00 -11.30 8.28
N TRP A 342 24.96 -10.75 7.06
CA TRP A 342 23.84 -10.83 6.14
C TRP A 342 24.37 -11.19 4.75
N ASP A 343 24.01 -12.35 4.20
CA ASP A 343 24.60 -12.90 2.95
C ASP A 343 26.14 -12.80 2.92
N GLY A 344 26.78 -13.14 4.05
CA GLY A 344 28.23 -13.06 4.24
C GLY A 344 28.79 -11.64 4.44
N VAL A 345 27.99 -10.58 4.33
CA VAL A 345 28.39 -9.19 4.59
C VAL A 345 28.37 -8.93 6.10
N PRO A 346 29.48 -8.51 6.72
CA PRO A 346 29.50 -8.18 8.14
C PRO A 346 28.68 -6.92 8.41
N LEU A 347 27.91 -6.91 9.51
CA LEU A 347 27.15 -5.76 9.95
C LEU A 347 27.14 -5.62 11.47
N THR A 348 27.01 -4.38 11.92
CA THR A 348 26.87 -4.01 13.33
C THR A 348 25.45 -3.54 13.60
N ARG A 349 24.72 -4.23 14.48
CA ARG A 349 23.40 -3.79 14.96
C ARG A 349 23.55 -2.65 15.98
N LEU A 350 22.72 -1.62 15.86
CA LEU A 350 22.76 -0.43 16.71
C LEU A 350 21.59 -0.43 17.71
N PRO A 351 21.80 0.08 18.94
CA PRO A 351 20.74 0.17 19.93
C PRO A 351 19.68 1.21 19.55
N SER A 352 18.40 0.89 19.80
CA SER A 352 17.27 1.82 19.70
C SER A 352 16.51 1.86 21.04
N PRO A 353 16.97 2.65 22.03
CA PRO A 353 16.55 2.53 23.44
C PRO A 353 15.11 2.96 23.74
N ARG A 354 14.33 3.39 22.75
CA ARG A 354 12.93 3.83 22.92
C ARG A 354 11.90 2.93 22.21
N HIS A 355 12.35 1.85 21.58
CA HIS A 355 11.46 0.99 20.79
C HIS A 355 11.10 -0.25 21.61
N ASP A 356 10.01 -0.21 22.37
CA ASP A 356 9.42 -1.35 23.08
C ASP A 356 8.57 -2.23 22.17
N LEU A 357 8.25 -1.75 20.96
CA LEU A 357 7.65 -2.51 19.87
C LEU A 357 8.63 -2.57 18.66
N PRO A 358 9.86 -3.08 18.84
CA PRO A 358 10.87 -3.03 17.79
C PRO A 358 10.47 -3.93 16.63
N ARG A 359 10.42 -3.37 15.43
CA ARG A 359 10.19 -4.12 14.19
C ARG A 359 11.52 -4.40 13.50
N TRP A 360 12.42 -3.42 13.56
CA TRP A 360 13.67 -3.44 12.82
C TRP A 360 14.82 -2.93 13.68
N ASP A 361 15.98 -3.54 13.50
CA ASP A 361 17.21 -3.04 14.09
C ASP A 361 17.87 -2.06 13.13
N ARG A 362 18.30 -0.91 13.65
CA ARG A 362 19.25 -0.05 12.96
C ARG A 362 20.57 -0.81 12.80
N PHE A 363 21.27 -0.58 11.69
CA PHE A 363 22.52 -1.27 11.42
C PHE A 363 23.48 -0.40 10.59
N HIS A 364 24.76 -0.79 10.61
CA HIS A 364 25.76 -0.33 9.66
C HIS A 364 26.50 -1.53 9.07
N GLY A 365 26.80 -1.50 7.78
CA GLY A 365 27.63 -2.48 7.10
C GLY A 365 28.30 -1.89 5.85
N PRO A 366 29.31 -2.57 5.27
CA PRO A 366 29.91 -2.14 4.02
C PRO A 366 28.87 -2.01 2.91
N GLY A 367 28.89 -0.89 2.18
CA GLY A 367 27.99 -0.65 1.04
C GLY A 367 26.50 -0.59 1.39
N SER A 368 26.11 -0.48 2.66
CA SER A 368 24.72 -0.17 3.03
C SER A 368 24.45 1.33 2.92
N LEU A 369 23.24 1.69 2.53
CA LEU A 369 22.77 3.08 2.58
C LEU A 369 22.24 3.41 3.98
N ASP A 370 22.62 4.57 4.51
CA ASP A 370 21.97 5.10 5.71
C ASP A 370 20.51 5.51 5.41
N ASP A 371 19.78 5.96 6.44
CA ASP A 371 18.36 6.27 6.30
C ASP A 371 18.09 7.42 5.31
N VAL A 372 18.96 8.43 5.26
CA VAL A 372 18.82 9.61 4.41
C VAL A 372 19.11 9.23 2.95
N ASP A 373 20.23 8.56 2.71
CA ASP A 373 20.64 8.14 1.37
C ASP A 373 19.68 7.10 0.79
N ARG A 374 19.16 6.20 1.63
CA ARG A 374 18.14 5.22 1.22
C ARG A 374 16.83 5.89 0.82
N GLN A 375 16.38 6.90 1.57
CA GLN A 375 15.18 7.66 1.25
C GLN A 375 15.36 8.46 -0.05
N LEU A 376 16.51 9.12 -0.22
CA LEU A 376 16.85 9.86 -1.44
C LEU A 376 16.93 8.94 -2.67
N THR A 377 17.57 7.78 -2.53
CA THR A 377 17.67 6.78 -3.60
C THR A 377 16.28 6.27 -4.01
N THR A 378 15.45 5.93 -3.02
CA THR A 378 14.09 5.43 -3.27
C THR A 378 13.22 6.48 -3.95
N SER A 379 13.27 7.74 -3.51
CA SER A 379 12.48 8.84 -4.09
C SER A 379 12.95 9.20 -5.51
N THR A 380 14.26 9.20 -5.75
CA THR A 380 14.85 9.43 -7.08
C THR A 380 14.40 8.36 -8.06
N LEU A 381 14.58 7.09 -7.71
CA LEU A 381 14.18 5.96 -8.56
C LEU A 381 12.67 5.94 -8.79
N THR A 382 11.85 6.20 -7.76
CA THR A 382 10.38 6.27 -7.91
C THR A 382 9.97 7.38 -8.88
N THR A 383 10.65 8.53 -8.81
CA THR A 383 10.39 9.67 -9.73
C THR A 383 10.76 9.32 -11.16
N GLU A 384 11.94 8.74 -11.38
CA GLU A 384 12.40 8.30 -12.71
C GLU A 384 11.48 7.23 -13.31
N LEU A 385 11.02 6.29 -12.49
CA LEU A 385 10.14 5.19 -12.91
C LEU A 385 8.69 5.62 -13.08
N GLY A 386 8.27 6.72 -12.45
CA GLY A 386 6.87 7.04 -12.19
C GLY A 386 5.97 7.17 -13.43
N ALA A 387 6.52 7.52 -14.59
CA ALA A 387 5.77 7.62 -15.85
C ALA A 387 5.76 6.31 -16.65
N GLU A 388 6.84 5.54 -16.61
CA GLU A 388 7.11 4.40 -17.51
C GLU A 388 6.83 3.04 -16.87
N THR A 389 7.09 2.93 -15.56
CA THR A 389 6.91 1.69 -14.80
C THR A 389 5.67 1.84 -13.95
N ASP A 390 4.79 0.85 -14.06
CA ASP A 390 3.57 0.83 -13.29
C ASP A 390 3.85 0.16 -11.94
N LEU A 391 4.39 0.93 -11.01
CA LEU A 391 4.63 0.51 -9.63
C LEU A 391 3.30 0.41 -8.86
N TYR A 392 3.26 -0.50 -7.90
CA TYR A 392 2.08 -0.69 -7.05
C TYR A 392 1.77 0.60 -6.28
N PRO A 393 0.48 0.97 -6.14
CA PRO A 393 0.06 2.12 -5.34
C PRO A 393 0.43 2.02 -3.85
N GLY A 394 0.72 0.81 -3.37
CA GLY A 394 1.12 0.48 -2.01
C GLY A 394 1.26 -1.04 -1.84
N ARG A 395 1.66 -1.48 -0.65
CA ARG A 395 1.82 -2.89 -0.26
C ARG A 395 0.47 -3.56 0.06
N LEU A 396 -0.39 -3.62 -0.95
CA LEU A 396 -1.73 -4.20 -0.86
C LEU A 396 -1.80 -5.54 -1.60
N ALA A 397 -2.49 -6.51 -1.02
CA ALA A 397 -2.57 -7.88 -1.50
C ALA A 397 -3.13 -7.97 -2.93
N CYS A 398 -4.14 -7.17 -3.28
CA CYS A 398 -4.70 -7.15 -4.63
C CYS A 398 -3.67 -6.75 -5.71
N CYS A 399 -2.62 -6.00 -5.35
CA CYS A 399 -1.58 -5.62 -6.30
C CYS A 399 -0.72 -6.82 -6.74
N SER A 400 -0.61 -7.87 -5.92
CA SER A 400 0.18 -9.06 -6.24
C SER A 400 -0.42 -9.93 -7.36
N LEU A 401 -1.69 -9.70 -7.75
CA LEU A 401 -2.32 -10.46 -8.83
C LEU A 401 -1.61 -10.23 -10.19
N ALA A 402 -1.62 -11.25 -11.04
CA ALA A 402 -1.06 -11.16 -12.39
C ALA A 402 -1.83 -10.15 -13.26
N ARG A 403 -1.13 -9.41 -14.13
CA ARG A 403 -1.69 -8.29 -14.92
C ARG A 403 -2.68 -8.73 -16.01
N GLY A 404 -2.75 -10.02 -16.36
CA GLY A 404 -3.63 -10.56 -17.41
C GLY A 404 -5.14 -10.48 -17.12
N ILE A 405 -5.52 -10.00 -15.93
CA ILE A 405 -6.92 -9.88 -15.49
C ILE A 405 -7.52 -8.51 -15.86
N GLN A 406 -6.70 -7.50 -16.15
CA GLN A 406 -7.15 -6.17 -16.57
C GLN A 406 -6.79 -5.99 -18.05
N SER A 407 -7.81 -5.92 -18.93
CA SER A 407 -7.58 -5.69 -20.36
C SER A 407 -6.67 -4.47 -20.54
N PRO A 408 -5.64 -4.51 -21.41
CA PRO A 408 -4.76 -3.38 -21.62
C PRO A 408 -5.56 -2.23 -22.24
N THR A 409 -6.02 -1.32 -21.39
CA THR A 409 -6.58 -0.06 -21.85
C THR A 409 -5.42 0.81 -22.29
N THR A 410 -5.52 1.40 -23.49
CA THR A 410 -4.56 2.41 -23.95
C THR A 410 -4.45 3.59 -22.97
N TRP A 411 -5.50 3.79 -22.15
CA TRP A 411 -5.61 4.79 -21.11
C TRP A 411 -5.25 4.25 -19.72
N GLU A 412 -4.43 4.99 -18.98
CA GLU A 412 -4.02 4.68 -17.60
C GLU A 412 -5.23 4.77 -16.63
N PRO A 413 -5.53 3.72 -15.84
CA PRO A 413 -6.64 3.72 -14.88
C PRO A 413 -6.63 4.91 -13.90
N SER A 414 -5.44 5.39 -13.56
CA SER A 414 -5.23 6.49 -12.62
C SER A 414 -5.32 7.88 -13.25
N ALA A 415 -5.47 7.94 -14.57
CA ALA A 415 -5.64 9.18 -15.31
C ALA A 415 -7.12 9.46 -15.59
N THR A 416 -7.50 10.72 -15.56
CA THR A 416 -8.87 11.15 -15.88
C THR A 416 -8.88 12.58 -16.42
N VAL A 417 -9.97 12.93 -17.11
CA VAL A 417 -10.27 14.31 -17.49
C VAL A 417 -11.25 14.88 -16.48
N VAL A 418 -10.94 16.05 -15.92
CA VAL A 418 -11.81 16.77 -14.97
C VAL A 418 -12.01 18.21 -15.39
N ALA A 419 -13.19 18.75 -15.10
CA ALA A 419 -13.48 20.17 -15.26
C ALA A 419 -13.25 20.90 -13.94
N ALA A 420 -12.50 22.01 -14.00
CA ALA A 420 -12.40 22.98 -12.91
C ALA A 420 -13.38 24.13 -13.17
N SER A 421 -14.21 24.45 -12.18
CA SER A 421 -15.17 25.55 -12.21
C SER A 421 -14.57 26.92 -11.86
N GLY A 422 -13.37 26.94 -11.27
CA GLY A 422 -12.62 28.15 -10.91
C GLY A 422 -11.22 28.18 -11.52
N PRO A 423 -10.32 29.04 -11.02
CA PRO A 423 -8.92 29.02 -11.43
C PRO A 423 -8.30 27.64 -11.22
N GLY A 424 -7.60 27.13 -12.24
CA GLY A 424 -6.87 25.87 -12.14
C GLY A 424 -5.46 26.05 -11.56
N PRO A 425 -4.67 24.97 -11.48
CA PRO A 425 -3.26 25.00 -11.05
C PRO A 425 -2.37 25.92 -11.90
N ASP A 426 -2.80 26.27 -13.11
CA ASP A 426 -2.09 27.21 -13.99
C ASP A 426 -2.47 28.67 -13.73
N GLY A 427 -3.26 28.96 -12.70
CA GLY A 427 -3.76 30.29 -12.35
C GLY A 427 -4.79 30.87 -13.33
N ARG A 428 -5.11 30.15 -14.41
CA ARG A 428 -6.08 30.58 -15.42
C ARG A 428 -7.48 30.14 -14.99
N GLY A 429 -8.52 30.83 -15.46
CA GLY A 429 -9.94 30.57 -15.13
C GLY A 429 -10.46 29.16 -15.49
N PRO A 430 -11.78 28.93 -15.51
CA PRO A 430 -12.36 27.59 -15.68
C PRO A 430 -11.82 26.81 -16.89
N GLY A 431 -11.77 25.48 -16.80
CA GLY A 431 -11.27 24.65 -17.91
C GLY A 431 -11.20 23.16 -17.63
N SER A 432 -10.83 22.39 -18.65
CA SER A 432 -10.65 20.93 -18.55
C SER A 432 -9.18 20.56 -18.39
N PHE A 433 -8.90 19.60 -17.52
CA PHE A 433 -7.55 19.14 -17.20
C PHE A 433 -7.46 17.63 -17.32
N VAL A 434 -6.34 17.15 -17.85
CA VAL A 434 -5.91 15.77 -17.62
C VAL A 434 -5.20 15.75 -16.29
N VAL A 435 -5.60 14.82 -15.42
CA VAL A 435 -4.99 14.59 -14.11
C VAL A 435 -4.61 13.13 -14.01
N ASN A 436 -3.41 12.84 -13.52
CA ASN A 436 -2.95 11.50 -13.25
C ASN A 436 -2.54 11.35 -11.80
N LEU A 437 -3.28 10.53 -11.04
CA LEU A 437 -3.01 10.28 -9.63
C LEU A 437 -1.71 9.50 -9.41
N ARG A 438 -1.20 8.78 -10.42
CA ARG A 438 0.07 8.05 -10.36
C ARG A 438 1.27 8.99 -10.35
N THR A 439 1.32 9.89 -11.32
CA THR A 439 2.48 10.75 -11.55
C THR A 439 2.38 12.08 -10.82
N GLY A 440 1.24 12.38 -10.18
CA GLY A 440 0.96 13.69 -9.60
C GLY A 440 0.87 14.80 -10.66
N SER A 441 0.72 14.45 -11.94
CA SER A 441 0.72 15.42 -13.04
C SER A 441 -0.69 15.93 -13.33
N ALA A 442 -0.80 17.23 -13.62
CA ALA A 442 -2.00 17.83 -14.17
C ALA A 442 -1.64 18.84 -15.27
N PHE A 443 -2.41 18.86 -16.36
CA PHE A 443 -2.26 19.90 -17.39
C PHE A 443 -3.59 20.28 -18.04
N ARG A 444 -3.71 21.56 -18.39
CA ARG A 444 -4.91 22.11 -19.04
C ARG A 444 -4.99 21.64 -20.50
N LEU A 445 -6.17 21.18 -20.89
CA LEU A 445 -6.51 20.88 -22.28
C LEU A 445 -6.97 22.13 -23.02
N HIS A 446 -6.60 22.22 -24.29
CA HIS A 446 -7.25 23.17 -25.19
C HIS A 446 -8.75 22.80 -25.32
N PRO A 447 -9.70 23.76 -25.31
CA PRO A 447 -11.14 23.46 -25.33
C PRO A 447 -11.58 22.53 -26.47
N ARG A 448 -10.99 22.69 -27.66
CA ARG A 448 -11.27 21.81 -28.82
C ARG A 448 -10.76 20.37 -28.66
N LEU A 449 -9.77 20.14 -27.79
CA LEU A 449 -9.19 18.81 -27.54
C LEU A 449 -9.84 18.10 -26.35
N ALA A 450 -10.52 18.82 -25.47
CA ALA A 450 -11.15 18.22 -24.28
C ALA A 450 -12.15 17.09 -24.62
N PRO A 451 -13.07 17.24 -25.59
CA PRO A 451 -13.99 16.16 -25.97
C PRO A 451 -13.27 14.95 -26.57
N VAL A 452 -12.16 15.19 -27.30
CA VAL A 452 -11.35 14.12 -27.91
C VAL A 452 -10.67 13.29 -26.83
N VAL A 453 -10.01 13.94 -25.87
CA VAL A 453 -9.33 13.26 -24.77
C VAL A 453 -10.31 12.55 -23.83
N GLN A 454 -11.52 13.11 -23.64
CA GLN A 454 -12.55 12.46 -22.86
C GLN A 454 -13.06 11.16 -23.53
N ARG A 455 -13.21 11.16 -24.86
CA ARG A 455 -13.50 9.93 -25.63
C ARG A 455 -12.37 8.91 -25.52
N LEU A 456 -11.11 9.34 -25.63
CA LEU A 456 -9.96 8.47 -25.40
C LEU A 456 -9.97 7.83 -24.00
N ALA A 457 -10.23 8.63 -22.96
CA ALA A 457 -10.33 8.14 -21.60
C ALA A 457 -11.48 7.14 -21.39
N SER A 458 -12.53 7.21 -22.21
CA SER A 458 -13.62 6.23 -22.24
C SER A 458 -13.33 4.98 -23.08
N GLY A 459 -12.15 4.88 -23.70
CA GLY A 459 -11.70 3.72 -24.48
C GLY A 459 -11.92 3.81 -25.99
N ASP A 460 -12.44 4.93 -26.50
CA ASP A 460 -12.63 5.12 -27.93
C ASP A 460 -11.34 5.57 -28.61
N ALA A 461 -10.52 4.60 -29.05
CA ALA A 461 -9.26 4.87 -29.73
C ALA A 461 -9.42 5.42 -31.16
N THR A 462 -10.62 5.34 -31.76
CA THR A 462 -10.86 5.75 -33.16
C THR A 462 -10.74 7.27 -33.35
N VAL A 463 -10.92 8.05 -32.28
CA VAL A 463 -10.77 9.51 -32.32
C VAL A 463 -9.37 9.97 -32.72
N TRP A 464 -8.34 9.14 -32.52
CA TRP A 464 -6.99 9.46 -33.00
C TRP A 464 -6.95 9.68 -34.51
N GLN A 465 -7.73 8.92 -35.27
CA GLN A 465 -7.75 8.95 -36.74
C GLN A 465 -8.28 10.28 -37.29
N HIS A 466 -9.09 10.99 -36.50
CA HIS A 466 -9.72 12.26 -36.86
C HIS A 466 -8.83 13.49 -36.60
N LEU A 467 -7.67 13.30 -35.96
CA LEU A 467 -6.69 14.36 -35.72
C LEU A 467 -5.64 14.39 -36.84
N SER A 468 -5.22 15.60 -37.23
CA SER A 468 -4.03 15.78 -38.07
C SER A 468 -2.80 15.23 -37.37
N GLU A 469 -1.80 14.80 -38.15
CA GLU A 469 -0.58 14.17 -37.64
C GLU A 469 0.15 15.05 -36.62
N THR A 470 0.28 16.35 -36.89
CA THR A 470 0.91 17.31 -35.98
C THR A 470 0.19 17.41 -34.63
N VAL A 471 -1.15 17.47 -34.65
CA VAL A 471 -1.95 17.56 -33.42
C VAL A 471 -1.90 16.24 -32.66
N ARG A 472 -1.98 15.11 -33.36
CA ARG A 472 -1.85 13.76 -32.80
C ARG A 472 -0.52 13.58 -32.09
N SER A 473 0.59 13.91 -32.74
CA SER A 473 1.94 13.80 -32.19
C SER A 473 2.11 14.67 -30.94
N LYS A 474 1.70 15.94 -31.00
CA LYS A 474 1.80 16.85 -29.85
C LYS A 474 0.93 16.40 -28.67
N LEU A 475 -0.30 15.98 -28.92
CA LEU A 475 -1.22 15.51 -27.87
C LEU A 475 -0.72 14.19 -27.26
N SER A 476 -0.29 13.24 -28.09
CA SER A 476 0.30 11.98 -27.62
C SER A 476 1.52 12.24 -26.74
N GLY A 477 2.44 13.12 -27.16
CA GLY A 477 3.60 13.51 -26.34
C GLY A 477 3.23 14.19 -25.02
N GLN A 478 2.13 14.94 -24.95
CA GLN A 478 1.61 15.47 -23.68
C GLN A 478 1.01 14.38 -22.79
N LEU A 479 0.20 13.48 -23.36
CA LEU A 479 -0.43 12.38 -22.62
C LEU A 479 0.59 11.36 -22.10
N VAL A 480 1.63 11.03 -22.90
CA VAL A 480 2.73 10.16 -22.47
C VAL A 480 3.53 10.79 -21.34
N ARG A 481 3.91 12.07 -21.46
CA ARG A 481 4.62 12.79 -20.37
C ARG A 481 3.80 12.87 -19.08
N ALA A 482 2.48 13.01 -19.19
CA ALA A 482 1.58 12.97 -18.04
C ALA A 482 1.28 11.54 -17.55
N GLY A 483 1.83 10.51 -18.19
CA GLY A 483 1.60 9.10 -17.88
C GLY A 483 0.16 8.61 -18.11
N ALA A 484 -0.65 9.35 -18.89
CA ALA A 484 -2.06 9.07 -19.15
C ALA A 484 -2.26 7.99 -20.23
N ILE A 485 -1.29 7.82 -21.11
CA ILE A 485 -1.19 6.71 -22.07
C ILE A 485 0.25 6.19 -22.08
N ARG A 486 0.44 4.92 -22.44
CA ARG A 486 1.78 4.36 -22.65
C ARG A 486 2.30 4.75 -24.04
N SER A 487 3.60 4.97 -24.18
CA SER A 487 4.22 5.07 -25.51
C SER A 487 4.06 3.74 -26.24
N ALA A 488 3.77 3.77 -27.54
CA ALA A 488 4.00 2.59 -28.36
C ALA A 488 5.51 2.29 -28.29
N GLN A 489 5.87 1.12 -27.76
CA GLN A 489 7.24 0.62 -27.77
C GLN A 489 7.59 0.11 -29.17
#